data_AF-A0A848MBV0-F1
#
_entry.id   AF-A0A848MBV0-F1
#
_cell.length_a   1.000
_cell.length_b   1.000
_cell.length_c   1.000
_cell.angle_alpha   90.00
_cell.angle_beta   90.00
_cell.angle_gamma   90.00
#
_symmetry.space_group_name_H-M   'P 1'
#
loop_
_entity.id
_entity.type
_entity.pdbx_description
1 polymer ?
#
loop_
_entity_poly.entity_id
_entity_poly.type
_entity_poly.pdbx_seq_one_letter_code
_entity_poly.pdbx_strand_id
1 'polypeptide(L)'
;MPQQPNPNRFVSPFVLRYVARALLPFYRKISSNKVYATQWSRAVVNIDTTEMLRLFRLASPSVPNPLPGTFKSGYNIYFEFKGPIDIYGVDTLLPPGTIKRLSQETRAHQQMAMAIVPLYNALETDPAFAQNMAKAIRSGNTQRAASLVRRYVTTPELRSVKVEGSGITLAFKFAFSSLTYEHLLYHPIFE
;
A
#
# COMPACT_ATOMS: atom_id res chain seq x y z
N MET A 1 28.69 -12.21 -14.93
CA MET A 1 27.64 -12.27 -13.88
C MET A 1 26.30 -12.43 -14.58
N PRO A 2 25.49 -13.46 -14.28
CA PRO A 2 24.15 -13.54 -14.85
C PRO A 2 23.34 -12.34 -14.34
N GLN A 3 22.71 -11.60 -15.26
CA GLN A 3 21.76 -10.55 -14.91
C GLN A 3 20.63 -11.22 -14.12
N GLN A 4 20.47 -10.86 -12.84
CA GLN A 4 19.27 -11.22 -12.10
C GLN A 4 18.06 -10.76 -12.95
N PRO A 5 17.09 -11.64 -13.26
CA PRO A 5 15.94 -11.27 -14.06
C PRO A 5 15.26 -10.08 -13.39
N ASN A 6 15.09 -8.98 -14.12
CA ASN A 6 14.49 -7.75 -13.59
C ASN A 6 13.16 -8.09 -12.89
N PRO A 7 13.09 -8.05 -11.54
CA PRO A 7 11.90 -8.46 -10.80
C PRO A 7 10.70 -7.60 -11.20
N ASN A 8 10.98 -6.39 -11.69
CA ASN A 8 9.97 -5.41 -12.05
C ASN A 8 9.20 -5.81 -13.31
N ARG A 9 9.72 -6.70 -14.17
CA ARG A 9 9.14 -6.97 -15.51
C ARG A 9 7.67 -7.41 -15.47
N PHE A 10 7.23 -7.96 -14.36
CA PHE A 10 5.88 -8.52 -14.21
C PHE A 10 4.83 -7.54 -13.68
N VAL A 11 5.23 -6.36 -13.21
CA VAL A 11 4.26 -5.32 -12.82
C VAL A 11 3.52 -4.88 -14.07
N SER A 12 2.23 -5.17 -14.13
CA SER A 12 1.37 -4.86 -15.26
C SER A 12 0.28 -3.86 -14.86
N PRO A 13 -0.31 -3.14 -15.84
CA PRO A 13 -1.44 -2.27 -15.56
C PRO A 13 -2.61 -3.05 -14.97
N PHE A 14 -2.79 -4.32 -15.38
CA PHE A 14 -3.81 -5.21 -14.84
C PHE A 14 -3.61 -5.47 -13.34
N VAL A 15 -2.40 -5.79 -12.90
CA VAL A 15 -2.09 -6.04 -11.48
C VAL A 15 -2.31 -4.80 -10.64
N LEU A 16 -1.80 -3.64 -11.08
CA LEU A 16 -2.00 -2.38 -10.37
C LEU A 16 -3.49 -2.04 -10.23
N ARG A 17 -4.29 -2.24 -11.29
CA ARG A 17 -5.74 -2.02 -11.29
C ARG A 17 -6.48 -2.95 -10.35
N TYR A 18 -6.13 -4.24 -10.39
CA TYR A 18 -6.75 -5.25 -9.53
C TYR A 18 -6.50 -4.93 -8.05
N VAL A 19 -5.24 -4.71 -7.68
CA VAL A 19 -4.86 -4.36 -6.31
C VAL A 19 -5.48 -3.03 -5.89
N ALA A 20 -5.53 -2.04 -6.80
CA ALA A 20 -6.16 -0.77 -6.50
C ALA A 20 -7.67 -0.91 -6.20
N ARG A 21 -8.40 -1.67 -7.03
CA ARG A 21 -9.81 -1.98 -6.80
C ARG A 21 -10.03 -2.70 -5.48
N ALA A 22 -9.17 -3.66 -5.14
CA ALA A 22 -9.28 -4.43 -3.91
C ALA A 22 -9.08 -3.56 -2.66
N LEU A 23 -8.11 -2.64 -2.71
CA LEU A 23 -7.70 -1.80 -1.57
C LEU A 23 -8.47 -0.49 -1.44
N LEU A 24 -9.07 0.03 -2.52
CA LEU A 24 -9.75 1.32 -2.49
C LEU A 24 -10.89 1.40 -1.46
N PRO A 25 -11.81 0.41 -1.35
CA PRO A 25 -12.85 0.43 -0.32
C PRO A 25 -12.28 0.38 1.09
N PHE A 26 -11.23 -0.41 1.29
CA PHE A 26 -10.49 -0.50 2.55
C PHE A 26 -9.91 0.86 2.97
N TYR A 27 -9.14 1.53 2.10
CA TYR A 27 -8.56 2.84 2.42
C TYR A 27 -9.61 3.94 2.59
N ARG A 28 -10.71 3.87 1.83
CA ARG A 28 -11.88 4.75 2.07
C ARG A 28 -12.42 4.55 3.49
N LYS A 29 -12.59 3.30 3.97
CA LYS A 29 -13.04 3.05 5.36
C LYS A 29 -12.03 3.47 6.42
N ILE A 30 -10.74 3.23 6.22
CA ILE A 30 -9.70 3.75 7.14
C ILE A 30 -9.79 5.28 7.23
N SER A 31 -9.79 5.97 6.10
CA SER A 31 -9.78 7.44 6.06
C SER A 31 -11.05 8.08 6.66
N SER A 32 -12.23 7.49 6.42
CA SER A 32 -13.51 8.13 6.74
C SER A 32 -14.17 7.64 8.04
N ASN A 33 -13.75 6.50 8.60
CA ASN A 33 -14.39 5.92 9.79
C ASN A 33 -13.37 5.67 10.91
N LYS A 34 -13.40 6.54 11.93
CA LYS A 34 -12.49 6.46 13.10
C LYS A 34 -12.63 5.16 13.89
N VAL A 35 -13.85 4.63 14.02
CA VAL A 35 -14.10 3.37 14.76
C VAL A 35 -13.46 2.21 14.00
N TYR A 36 -13.70 2.12 12.70
CA TYR A 36 -13.10 1.11 11.84
C TYR A 36 -11.57 1.20 11.85
N ALA A 37 -11.01 2.41 11.69
CA ALA A 37 -9.56 2.62 11.73
C ALA A 37 -8.95 2.23 13.08
N THR A 38 -9.63 2.51 14.19
CA THR A 38 -9.19 2.12 15.53
C THR A 38 -9.21 0.60 15.71
N GLN A 39 -10.27 -0.07 15.23
CA GLN A 39 -10.38 -1.53 15.26
C GLN A 39 -9.25 -2.18 14.44
N TRP A 40 -9.01 -1.68 13.23
CA TRP A 40 -7.90 -2.14 12.40
C TRP A 40 -6.56 -1.98 13.09
N SER A 41 -6.25 -0.78 13.61
CA SER A 41 -4.99 -0.52 14.32
C SER A 41 -4.82 -1.43 15.53
N ARG A 42 -5.90 -1.74 16.27
CA ARG A 42 -5.86 -2.69 17.39
C ARG A 42 -5.59 -4.12 16.94
N ALA A 43 -6.25 -4.58 15.88
CA ALA A 43 -6.02 -5.91 15.32
C ALA A 43 -4.56 -6.08 14.87
N VAL A 44 -3.99 -5.07 14.20
CA VAL A 44 -2.57 -5.06 13.81
C VAL A 44 -1.64 -5.14 15.02
N VAL A 45 -1.88 -4.32 16.06
CA VAL A 45 -1.05 -4.30 17.29
C VAL A 45 -1.12 -5.63 18.04
N ASN A 46 -2.28 -6.28 18.03
CA ASN A 46 -2.53 -7.54 18.73
C ASN A 46 -2.15 -8.78 17.90
N ILE A 47 -1.66 -8.61 16.67
CA ILE A 47 -1.35 -9.70 15.75
C ILE A 47 -2.59 -10.58 15.45
N ASP A 48 -3.76 -9.95 15.41
CA ASP A 48 -5.03 -10.63 15.17
C ASP A 48 -5.35 -10.63 13.67
N THR A 49 -4.70 -11.54 12.93
CA THR A 49 -4.89 -11.67 11.48
C THR A 49 -6.30 -12.10 11.10
N THR A 50 -7.01 -12.81 12.00
CA THR A 50 -8.43 -13.17 11.83
C THR A 50 -9.30 -11.93 11.83
N GLU A 51 -9.12 -11.03 12.80
CA GLU A 51 -9.85 -9.77 12.87
C GLU A 51 -9.49 -8.83 11.72
N MET A 52 -8.20 -8.77 11.33
CA MET A 52 -7.78 -8.03 10.13
C MET A 52 -8.50 -8.55 8.87
N LEU A 53 -8.55 -9.87 8.67
CA LEU A 53 -9.28 -10.47 7.54
C LEU A 53 -10.77 -10.13 7.59
N ARG A 54 -11.39 -10.22 8.77
CA ARG A 54 -12.81 -9.87 8.97
C ARG A 54 -13.07 -8.41 8.60
N LEU A 55 -12.28 -7.47 9.14
CA LEU A 55 -12.40 -6.04 8.86
C LEU A 55 -12.17 -5.74 7.38
N PHE A 56 -11.15 -6.33 6.77
CA PHE A 56 -10.89 -6.16 5.34
C PHE A 56 -12.08 -6.61 4.49
N ARG A 57 -12.67 -7.77 4.79
CA ARG A 57 -13.86 -8.29 4.08
C ARG A 57 -15.09 -7.41 4.30
N LEU A 58 -15.23 -6.76 5.44
CA LEU A 58 -16.31 -5.78 5.66
C LEU A 58 -16.20 -4.58 4.72
N ALA A 59 -14.97 -4.14 4.40
CA ALA A 59 -14.75 -3.02 3.49
C ALA A 59 -14.77 -3.46 2.00
N SER A 60 -14.18 -4.62 1.71
CA SER A 60 -13.95 -5.15 0.36
C SER A 60 -14.50 -6.58 0.20
N PRO A 61 -15.83 -6.78 0.24
CA PRO A 61 -16.44 -8.13 0.32
C PRO A 61 -16.25 -8.97 -0.95
N SER A 62 -16.06 -8.34 -2.11
CA SER A 62 -15.93 -9.04 -3.40
C SER A 62 -14.50 -9.49 -3.72
N VAL A 63 -13.53 -9.23 -2.83
CA VAL A 63 -12.13 -9.58 -3.07
C VAL A 63 -11.87 -11.02 -2.63
N PRO A 64 -11.50 -11.92 -3.55
CA PRO A 64 -11.18 -13.30 -3.18
C PRO A 64 -9.84 -13.37 -2.46
N ASN A 65 -9.80 -14.21 -1.41
CA ASN A 65 -8.58 -14.65 -0.70
C ASN A 65 -7.54 -13.55 -0.42
N PRO A 66 -7.91 -12.41 0.22
CA PRO A 66 -6.92 -11.47 0.70
C PRO A 66 -6.07 -12.13 1.80
N LEU A 67 -4.78 -11.82 1.81
CA LEU A 67 -3.80 -12.35 2.76
C LEU A 67 -3.30 -11.20 3.65
N PRO A 68 -4.07 -10.74 4.64
CA PRO A 68 -3.61 -9.73 5.58
C PRO A 68 -2.66 -10.34 6.62
N GLY A 69 -1.60 -9.62 6.93
CA GLY A 69 -0.58 -10.03 7.89
C GLY A 69 -0.02 -8.84 8.66
N THR A 70 0.67 -9.13 9.75
CA THR A 70 1.31 -8.12 10.59
C THR A 70 2.72 -8.58 10.97
N PHE A 71 3.61 -7.63 11.20
CA PHE A 71 5.01 -7.86 11.52
C PHE A 71 5.54 -6.72 12.40
N LYS A 72 6.80 -6.83 12.86
CA LYS A 72 7.36 -5.96 13.92
C LYS A 72 7.32 -4.45 13.63
N SER A 73 7.17 -4.07 12.37
CA SER A 73 7.17 -2.69 11.88
C SER A 73 5.89 -2.32 11.14
N GLY A 74 4.86 -3.16 11.04
CA GLY A 74 3.74 -2.82 10.18
C GLY A 74 2.73 -3.93 9.91
N TYR A 75 1.95 -3.73 8.87
CA TYR A 75 1.01 -4.70 8.35
C TYR A 75 1.09 -4.78 6.82
N ASN A 76 0.65 -5.91 6.28
CA ASN A 76 0.48 -6.11 4.84
C ASN A 76 -0.95 -6.52 4.48
N ILE A 77 -1.29 -6.34 3.22
CA ILE A 77 -2.46 -6.94 2.57
C ILE A 77 -2.00 -7.39 1.18
N TYR A 78 -1.91 -8.69 0.99
CA TYR A 78 -1.50 -9.28 -0.28
C TYR A 78 -2.64 -9.99 -1.01
N PHE A 79 -2.45 -10.15 -2.31
CA PHE A 79 -3.35 -10.86 -3.21
C PHE A 79 -2.55 -11.82 -4.09
N GLU A 80 -3.09 -13.01 -4.28
CA GLU A 80 -2.49 -14.03 -5.14
C GLU A 80 -2.75 -13.73 -6.62
N PHE A 81 -1.74 -14.00 -7.45
CA PHE A 81 -1.79 -13.93 -8.90
C PHE A 81 -1.24 -15.23 -9.48
N LYS A 82 -1.60 -15.53 -10.73
CA LYS A 82 -0.89 -16.58 -11.46
C LYS A 82 0.58 -16.16 -11.65
N GLY A 83 1.48 -17.14 -11.58
CA GLY A 83 2.89 -16.93 -11.87
C GLY A 83 3.09 -16.21 -13.20
N PRO A 84 4.12 -15.35 -13.31
CA PRO A 84 5.27 -15.24 -12.40
C PRO A 84 5.17 -14.10 -11.37
N ILE A 85 3.98 -13.55 -11.14
CA ILE A 85 3.78 -12.51 -10.12
C ILE A 85 3.56 -13.15 -8.75
N ASP A 86 2.83 -14.26 -8.70
CA ASP A 86 2.46 -15.07 -7.52
C ASP A 86 1.71 -14.30 -6.43
N ILE A 87 2.23 -13.18 -5.97
CA ILE A 87 1.69 -12.31 -4.96
C ILE A 87 1.97 -10.83 -5.26
N TYR A 88 1.00 -9.96 -5.03
CA TYR A 88 1.19 -8.51 -5.10
C TYR A 88 0.29 -7.83 -4.08
N GLY A 89 0.73 -6.72 -3.51
CA GLY A 89 -0.12 -5.98 -2.60
C GLY A 89 0.64 -4.85 -1.94
N VAL A 90 0.36 -4.65 -0.66
CA VAL A 90 0.84 -3.47 0.05
C VAL A 90 1.38 -3.79 1.42
N ASP A 91 2.35 -2.99 1.82
CA ASP A 91 2.78 -2.89 3.20
C ASP A 91 2.54 -1.46 3.70
N THR A 92 2.14 -1.35 4.96
CA THR A 92 2.20 -0.11 5.72
C THR A 92 3.23 -0.28 6.81
N LEU A 93 4.32 0.46 6.71
CA LEU A 93 5.46 0.39 7.62
C LEU A 93 5.52 1.61 8.53
N LEU A 94 6.03 1.34 9.71
CA LEU A 94 6.44 2.25 10.76
C LEU A 94 7.90 1.95 11.11
N PRO A 95 8.61 2.86 11.79
CA PRO A 95 9.97 2.58 12.24
C PRO A 95 10.02 1.28 13.09
N PRO A 96 11.07 0.46 12.96
CA PRO A 96 11.19 -0.78 13.71
C PRO A 96 10.95 -0.59 15.22
N GLY A 97 10.20 -1.51 15.83
CA GLY A 97 9.88 -1.46 17.26
C GLY A 97 8.76 -0.50 17.65
N THR A 98 8.15 0.23 16.71
CA THR A 98 7.10 1.21 17.00
C THR A 98 5.68 0.72 16.72
N ILE A 99 5.50 -0.53 16.28
CA ILE A 99 4.17 -1.07 15.92
C ILE A 99 3.12 -0.92 17.03
N LYS A 100 3.53 -1.09 18.31
CA LYS A 100 2.64 -0.90 19.48
C LYS A 100 2.03 0.50 19.57
N ARG A 101 2.66 1.50 18.94
CA ARG A 101 2.18 2.89 18.89
C ARG A 101 1.11 3.12 17.82
N LEU A 102 0.89 2.18 16.89
CA LEU A 102 -0.07 2.36 15.80
C LEU A 102 -1.49 2.67 16.30
N SER A 103 -1.92 2.07 17.42
CA SER A 103 -3.22 2.35 18.02
C SER A 103 -3.36 3.80 18.51
N GLN A 104 -2.28 4.39 19.03
CA GLN A 104 -2.17 5.78 19.47
C GLN A 104 -2.01 6.75 18.28
N GLU A 105 -1.49 6.25 17.17
CA GLU A 105 -1.21 7.01 15.95
C GLU A 105 -2.28 6.77 14.85
N THR A 106 -3.48 6.32 15.24
CA THR A 106 -4.59 6.06 14.31
C THR A 106 -4.86 7.28 13.42
N ARG A 107 -4.71 8.51 13.94
CA ARG A 107 -4.83 9.74 13.15
C ARG A 107 -3.86 9.80 11.96
N ALA A 108 -2.59 9.43 12.16
CA ALA A 108 -1.60 9.42 11.10
C ALA A 108 -1.96 8.37 10.02
N HIS A 109 -2.41 7.18 10.45
CA HIS A 109 -2.89 6.15 9.54
C HIS A 109 -4.08 6.64 8.69
N GLN A 110 -5.07 7.33 9.30
CA GLN A 110 -6.20 7.89 8.57
C GLN A 110 -5.78 8.97 7.57
N GLN A 111 -4.86 9.86 7.95
CA GLN A 111 -4.36 10.92 7.06
C GLN A 111 -3.55 10.36 5.89
N MET A 112 -2.74 9.32 6.13
CA MET A 112 -2.05 8.60 5.05
C MET A 112 -3.05 7.95 4.10
N ALA A 113 -4.05 7.22 4.62
CA ALA A 113 -5.08 6.60 3.81
C ALA A 113 -5.84 7.63 2.97
N MET A 114 -6.22 8.76 3.55
CA MET A 114 -6.87 9.87 2.85
C MET A 114 -6.01 10.40 1.70
N ALA A 115 -4.70 10.55 1.91
CA ALA A 115 -3.78 11.06 0.90
C ALA A 115 -3.59 10.10 -0.28
N ILE A 116 -3.65 8.78 -0.07
CA ILE A 116 -3.47 7.79 -1.14
C ILE A 116 -4.77 7.43 -1.87
N VAL A 117 -5.96 7.65 -1.29
CA VAL A 117 -7.24 7.32 -1.93
C VAL A 117 -7.36 7.85 -3.38
N PRO A 118 -6.99 9.11 -3.71
CA PRO A 118 -7.04 9.60 -5.09
C PRO A 118 -6.12 8.82 -6.04
N LEU A 119 -4.93 8.41 -5.57
CA LEU A 119 -3.99 7.60 -6.35
C LEU A 119 -4.59 6.22 -6.66
N TYR A 120 -5.19 5.57 -5.66
CA TYR A 120 -5.85 4.28 -5.84
C TYR A 120 -7.05 4.37 -6.78
N ASN A 121 -7.84 5.43 -6.66
CA ASN A 121 -8.94 5.68 -7.57
C ASN A 121 -8.45 5.84 -9.02
N ALA A 122 -7.38 6.61 -9.24
CA ALA A 122 -6.78 6.78 -10.57
C ALA A 122 -6.20 5.47 -11.12
N LEU A 123 -5.50 4.69 -10.28
CA LEU A 123 -5.01 3.38 -10.68
C LEU A 123 -6.14 2.48 -11.15
N GLU A 124 -7.27 2.42 -10.45
CA GLU A 124 -8.41 1.58 -10.82
C GLU A 124 -9.10 2.04 -12.13
N THR A 125 -9.39 3.35 -12.20
CA THR A 125 -10.35 3.92 -13.15
C THR A 125 -9.72 4.45 -14.44
N ASP A 126 -8.43 4.79 -14.43
CA ASP A 126 -7.70 5.29 -15.60
C ASP A 126 -6.66 4.24 -16.09
N PRO A 127 -6.99 3.47 -17.15
CA PRO A 127 -6.08 2.48 -17.71
C PRO A 127 -4.77 3.08 -18.22
N ALA A 128 -4.80 4.31 -18.75
CA ALA A 128 -3.61 4.96 -19.28
C ALA A 128 -2.68 5.42 -18.14
N PHE A 129 -3.26 5.89 -17.03
CA PHE A 129 -2.50 6.16 -15.81
C PHE A 129 -1.84 4.89 -15.26
N ALA A 130 -2.59 3.80 -15.13
CA ALA A 130 -2.05 2.51 -14.70
C ALA A 130 -0.93 1.99 -15.63
N GLN A 131 -1.08 2.19 -16.95
CA GLN A 131 -0.05 1.84 -17.93
C GLN A 131 1.23 2.66 -17.76
N ASN A 132 1.10 3.97 -17.58
CA ASN A 132 2.22 4.86 -17.34
C ASN A 132 2.93 4.56 -16.01
N MET A 133 2.17 4.25 -14.96
CA MET A 133 2.72 3.86 -13.66
C MET A 133 3.49 2.55 -13.76
N ALA A 134 2.88 1.51 -14.36
CA ALA A 134 3.55 0.24 -14.56
C ALA A 134 4.84 0.38 -15.40
N LYS A 135 4.82 1.23 -16.44
CA LYS A 135 6.03 1.54 -17.23
C LYS A 135 7.10 2.21 -16.37
N ALA A 136 6.74 3.18 -15.53
CA ALA A 136 7.68 3.87 -14.63
C ALA A 136 8.35 2.87 -13.68
N ILE A 137 7.57 2.01 -13.02
CA ILE A 137 8.06 0.96 -12.11
C ILE A 137 8.99 -0.02 -12.84
N ARG A 138 8.56 -0.55 -14.00
CA ARG A 138 9.37 -1.48 -14.81
C ARG A 138 10.72 -0.90 -15.22
N SER A 139 10.75 0.39 -15.53
CA SER A 139 11.96 1.10 -15.94
C SER A 139 12.83 1.61 -14.78
N GLY A 140 12.41 1.43 -13.52
CA GLY A 140 13.12 2.00 -12.37
C GLY A 140 13.11 3.54 -12.34
N ASN A 141 12.23 4.20 -13.11
CA ASN A 141 12.24 5.64 -13.27
C ASN A 141 11.52 6.32 -12.11
N THR A 142 12.23 6.51 -11.01
CA THR A 142 11.73 7.15 -9.79
C THR A 142 11.21 8.56 -10.03
N GLN A 143 11.86 9.36 -10.88
CA GLN A 143 11.40 10.73 -11.19
C GLN A 143 10.03 10.71 -11.87
N ARG A 144 9.82 9.80 -12.83
CA ARG A 144 8.54 9.63 -13.52
C ARG A 144 7.48 9.10 -12.58
N ALA A 145 7.79 8.09 -11.75
CA ALA A 145 6.87 7.55 -10.75
C ALA A 145 6.44 8.63 -9.75
N ALA A 146 7.39 9.40 -9.21
CA ALA A 146 7.12 10.52 -8.32
C ALA A 146 6.21 11.57 -8.96
N SER A 147 6.48 11.93 -10.23
CA SER A 147 5.65 12.87 -10.98
C SER A 147 4.22 12.37 -11.19
N LEU A 148 4.03 11.07 -11.41
CA LEU A 148 2.70 10.47 -11.56
C LEU A 148 1.96 10.42 -10.22
N VAL A 149 2.64 9.99 -9.14
CA VAL A 149 2.06 9.94 -7.78
C VAL A 149 1.63 11.33 -7.33
N ARG A 150 2.46 12.36 -7.53
CA ARG A 150 2.20 13.75 -7.08
C ARG A 150 1.00 14.41 -7.74
N ARG A 151 0.51 13.89 -8.88
CA ARG A 151 -0.76 14.35 -9.49
C ARG A 151 -1.98 14.05 -8.63
N TYR A 152 -1.90 13.00 -7.81
CA TYR A 152 -3.02 12.50 -7.01
C TYR A 152 -2.76 12.56 -5.50
N VAL A 153 -1.50 12.43 -5.08
CA VAL A 153 -1.07 12.60 -3.68
C VAL A 153 -0.45 13.99 -3.52
N THR A 154 -1.31 14.98 -3.29
CA THR A 154 -0.93 16.41 -3.26
C THR A 154 -0.50 16.91 -1.88
N THR A 155 -0.66 16.09 -0.86
CA THR A 155 -0.37 16.45 0.54
C THR A 155 1.11 16.78 0.75
N PRO A 156 1.46 17.86 1.48
CA PRO A 156 2.86 18.21 1.77
C PRO A 156 3.56 17.20 2.71
N GLU A 157 2.78 16.36 3.40
CA GLU A 157 3.26 15.30 4.28
C GLU A 157 3.91 14.15 3.52
N LEU A 158 3.59 13.96 2.23
CA LEU A 158 4.34 13.05 1.36
C LEU A 158 5.74 13.64 1.17
N ARG A 159 6.77 12.98 1.68
CA ARG A 159 8.17 13.44 1.67
C ARG A 159 8.96 12.86 0.51
N SER A 160 8.73 11.60 0.19
CA SER A 160 9.43 10.94 -0.90
C SER A 160 8.56 9.89 -1.59
N VAL A 161 8.88 9.67 -2.86
CA VAL A 161 8.36 8.57 -3.67
C VAL A 161 9.59 7.88 -4.25
N LYS A 162 9.69 6.57 -4.05
CA LYS A 162 10.77 5.74 -4.59
C LYS A 162 10.19 4.57 -5.36
N VAL A 163 10.87 4.15 -6.43
CA VAL A 163 10.66 2.82 -7.01
C VAL A 163 11.58 1.86 -6.28
N GLU A 164 11.01 0.87 -5.61
CA GLU A 164 11.72 -0.16 -4.87
C GLU A 164 11.23 -1.53 -5.34
N GLY A 165 12.15 -2.32 -5.89
CA GLY A 165 11.81 -3.55 -6.62
C GLY A 165 10.68 -3.32 -7.62
N SER A 166 9.70 -4.22 -7.59
CA SER A 166 8.51 -4.25 -8.45
C SER A 166 7.38 -3.32 -7.97
N GLY A 167 7.72 -2.18 -7.37
CA GLY A 167 6.74 -1.38 -6.66
C GLY A 167 7.09 0.09 -6.51
N ILE A 168 6.32 0.74 -5.64
CA ILE A 168 6.55 2.11 -5.20
C ILE A 168 6.43 2.22 -3.68
N THR A 169 7.30 3.03 -3.10
CA THR A 169 7.30 3.39 -1.68
C THR A 169 6.98 4.87 -1.54
N LEU A 170 5.98 5.20 -0.71
CA LEU A 170 5.54 6.55 -0.41
C LEU A 170 5.80 6.81 1.08
N ALA A 171 6.71 7.73 1.40
CA ALA A 171 7.02 8.08 2.78
C ALA A 171 6.25 9.33 3.21
N PHE A 172 5.51 9.24 4.31
CA PHE A 172 4.70 10.30 4.91
C PHE A 172 5.26 10.73 6.27
N LYS A 173 5.37 12.04 6.48
CA LYS A 173 5.78 12.63 7.76
C LYS A 173 4.79 13.72 8.16
N PHE A 174 3.99 13.40 9.17
CA PHE A 174 2.99 14.28 9.76
C PHE A 174 3.61 15.13 10.89
N ALA A 175 3.27 16.41 10.96
CA ALA A 175 3.80 17.31 11.99
C ALA A 175 3.42 16.88 13.42
N PHE A 176 2.26 16.23 13.58
CA PHE A 176 1.76 15.75 14.87
C PHE A 176 2.24 14.35 15.25
N SER A 177 3.04 13.68 14.40
CA SER A 177 3.56 12.34 14.67
C SER A 177 5.08 12.33 14.65
N SER A 178 5.70 11.75 15.67
CA SER A 178 7.15 11.53 15.67
C SER A 178 7.59 10.41 14.72
N LEU A 179 6.65 9.63 14.18
CA LEU A 179 6.94 8.52 13.26
C LEU A 179 6.89 8.97 11.80
N THR A 180 7.63 8.25 10.96
CA THR A 180 7.49 8.29 9.50
C THR A 180 6.68 7.06 9.11
N TYR A 181 5.66 7.26 8.29
CA TYR A 181 4.83 6.19 7.75
C TYR A 181 5.29 5.89 6.34
N GLU A 182 5.44 4.62 5.98
CA GLU A 182 5.70 4.23 4.60
C GLU A 182 4.55 3.39 4.08
N HIS A 183 4.07 3.72 2.89
CA HIS A 183 3.12 2.93 2.14
C HIS A 183 3.84 2.33 0.95
N LEU A 184 3.95 1.01 0.89
CA LEU A 184 4.59 0.28 -0.18
C LEU A 184 3.52 -0.44 -1.00
N LEU A 185 3.58 -0.33 -2.32
CA LEU A 185 2.78 -1.11 -3.26
C LEU A 185 3.74 -1.91 -4.12
N TYR A 186 3.85 -3.22 -3.91
CA TYR A 186 4.94 -4.01 -4.49
C TYR A 186 4.64 -5.52 -4.53
N HIS A 187 5.54 -6.24 -5.21
CA HIS A 187 5.65 -7.70 -5.13
C HIS A 187 6.73 -8.04 -4.09
N PRO A 188 6.39 -8.73 -2.98
CA PRO A 188 7.39 -9.21 -2.03
C PRO A 188 8.27 -10.28 -2.69
N ILE A 189 9.58 -10.07 -2.66
CA ILE A 189 10.56 -11.09 -3.00
C ILE A 189 10.75 -11.92 -1.73
N PHE A 190 10.25 -13.16 -1.74
CA PHE A 190 10.62 -14.14 -0.73
C PHE A 190 11.92 -14.80 -1.19
N GLU A 191 13.01 -14.55 -0.47
CA GLU A 191 14.27 -15.29 -0.62
C GLU A 191 14.13 -16.72 -0.08
#